data_AF-A0A6G0WC01-F1
#
_entry.id   AF-A0A6G0WC01-F1
#
_cell.length_a   1.000
_cell.length_b   1.000
_cell.length_c   1.000
_cell.angle_alpha   90.00
_cell.angle_beta   90.00
_cell.angle_gamma   90.00
#
_symmetry.space_group_name_H-M   'P 1'
#
loop_
_entity.id
_entity.type
_entity.pdbx_description
1 polymer ?
#
loop_
_entity_poly.entity_id
_entity_poly.type
_entity_poly.pdbx_seq_one_letter_code
_entity_poly.pdbx_strand_id
1 'polypeptide(L)'
;YFISLVFSELHCILLHLYDCTSAARYRFQKPQSIEEFLNPFIIDLLEIIDNGLTMNDTLFTLEISNISCDAPAKAFLLNVKSHNAYFGCTSCTEEGTYLEHRMTFPGLDTPLRTNETFRNKTDEEYHKGDSPLIRLPINIVEIVVLDYMHNVCLGVVKRLIEMWVKGNKQVRLEKVKKEKINFELNNLKQHVPAELCRLPRSIDDIEYYKATELRTFLLYSVYAIKILTCADTCCTYNDLASQFLKEFVRDYSVLYGSHLITYNVHSLIHLPMFVLKHGPLDNFSCFQYENYLVLT
;
A
#
# COMPACT_ATOMS: atom_id res chain seq x y z
N TYR A 1 -14.53 -2.46 -1.52
CA TYR A 1 -13.23 -2.23 -0.88
C TYR A 1 -12.41 -3.49 -1.08
N PHE A 2 -11.14 -3.37 -1.44
CA PHE A 2 -10.25 -4.52 -1.63
C PHE A 2 -9.52 -4.83 -0.32
N ILE A 3 -9.52 -6.08 0.12
CA ILE A 3 -8.78 -6.56 1.29
C ILE A 3 -8.15 -7.90 0.89
N SER A 4 -6.82 -7.97 0.91
CA SER A 4 -6.09 -9.23 0.80
C SER A 4 -5.67 -9.70 2.18
N LEU A 5 -5.81 -10.99 2.45
CA LEU A 5 -5.28 -11.68 3.63
C LEU A 5 -4.30 -12.76 3.15
N VAL A 6 -3.09 -12.77 3.70
CA VAL A 6 -2.05 -13.75 3.40
C VAL A 6 -1.83 -14.65 4.61
N PHE A 7 -1.69 -15.96 4.42
CA PHE A 7 -1.45 -16.96 5.48
C PHE A 7 -0.08 -17.64 5.29
N SER A 8 0.57 -18.05 6.39
CA SER A 8 1.99 -18.48 6.40
C SER A 8 2.27 -19.89 5.87
N GLU A 9 1.36 -20.87 6.06
CA GLU A 9 1.63 -22.29 5.74
C GLU A 9 0.73 -22.93 4.67
N LEU A 10 -0.45 -22.36 4.40
CA LEU A 10 -1.19 -22.65 3.16
C LEU A 10 -0.85 -21.55 2.16
N HIS A 11 -0.30 -21.92 0.99
CA HIS A 11 -0.20 -21.02 -0.16
C HIS A 11 -1.54 -20.28 -0.32
N CYS A 12 -1.58 -19.00 0.09
CA CYS A 12 -2.73 -18.10 0.09
C CYS A 12 -4.09 -18.81 0.12
N ILE A 13 -4.67 -19.06 1.30
CA ILE A 13 -6.14 -19.10 1.34
C ILE A 13 -6.60 -17.68 1.00
N LEU A 14 -7.04 -17.50 -0.24
CA LEU A 14 -7.83 -16.36 -0.65
C LEU A 14 -9.15 -16.43 0.13
N LEU A 15 -9.20 -15.83 1.32
CA LEU A 15 -10.47 -15.47 1.90
C LEU A 15 -10.96 -14.24 1.15
N HIS A 16 -11.58 -14.52 0.01
CA HIS A 16 -12.57 -13.64 -0.55
C HIS A 16 -13.56 -13.29 0.57
N LEU A 17 -13.56 -12.05 1.06
CA LEU A 17 -14.78 -11.42 1.60
C LEU A 17 -15.81 -11.17 0.46
N TYR A 18 -15.81 -12.06 -0.53
CA TYR A 18 -16.54 -12.12 -1.78
C TYR A 18 -17.00 -13.58 -1.97
N ASP A 19 -17.49 -14.23 -0.91
CA ASP A 19 -18.23 -15.46 -1.13
C ASP A 19 -19.56 -15.14 -1.86
N CYS A 20 -19.88 -16.00 -2.81
CA CYS A 20 -20.72 -15.78 -3.98
C CYS A 20 -22.23 -15.69 -3.69
N THR A 21 -22.64 -15.37 -2.46
CA THR A 21 -24.06 -15.18 -2.09
C THR A 21 -24.36 -13.77 -1.57
N SER A 22 -23.40 -13.08 -0.97
CA SER A 22 -23.55 -11.70 -0.45
C SER A 22 -23.03 -10.63 -1.43
N ALA A 23 -22.15 -10.99 -2.37
CA ALA A 23 -21.65 -10.09 -3.41
C ALA A 23 -22.73 -9.65 -4.43
N ALA A 24 -23.79 -10.43 -4.64
CA ALA A 24 -24.92 -10.00 -5.46
C ALA A 24 -25.73 -8.86 -4.80
N ARG A 25 -25.69 -8.74 -3.46
CA ARG A 25 -26.38 -7.69 -2.70
C ARG A 25 -25.58 -6.39 -2.60
N TYR A 26 -24.25 -6.46 -2.52
CA TYR A 26 -23.38 -5.29 -2.26
C TYR A 26 -22.56 -4.78 -3.45
N ARG A 27 -22.77 -5.31 -4.66
CA ARG A 27 -22.21 -4.74 -5.91
C ARG A 27 -22.61 -3.27 -6.16
N PHE A 28 -23.59 -2.74 -5.44
CA PHE A 28 -24.14 -1.40 -5.68
C PHE A 28 -24.05 -0.43 -4.49
N GLN A 29 -23.73 -0.87 -3.26
CA GLN A 29 -23.63 0.00 -2.09
C GLN A 29 -22.53 -0.44 -1.12
N LYS A 30 -21.77 0.52 -0.60
CA LYS A 30 -20.79 0.29 0.46
C LYS A 30 -21.51 -0.17 1.72
N PRO A 31 -21.03 -1.22 2.41
CA PRO A 31 -21.58 -1.60 3.70
C PRO A 31 -21.45 -0.42 4.66
N GLN A 32 -22.54 -0.08 5.36
CA GLN A 32 -22.57 1.04 6.29
C GLN A 32 -21.82 0.71 7.60
N SER A 33 -21.77 -0.57 7.98
CA SER A 33 -21.11 -1.07 9.18
C SER A 33 -20.00 -2.05 8.81
N ILE A 34 -18.77 -1.76 9.25
CA ILE A 34 -17.64 -2.68 9.14
C ILE A 34 -17.84 -3.93 10.01
N GLU A 35 -18.52 -3.78 11.16
CA GLU A 35 -18.85 -4.90 12.04
C GLU A 35 -19.78 -5.89 11.33
N GLU A 36 -20.88 -5.43 10.75
CA GLU A 36 -21.80 -6.33 10.01
C GLU A 36 -21.13 -7.01 8.82
N PHE A 37 -20.20 -6.30 8.16
CA PHE A 37 -19.49 -6.81 7.00
C PHE A 37 -18.46 -7.88 7.36
N LEU A 38 -17.68 -7.66 8.43
CA LEU A 38 -16.53 -8.50 8.76
C LEU A 38 -16.82 -9.54 9.84
N ASN A 39 -17.86 -9.35 10.66
CA ASN A 39 -18.12 -10.22 11.81
C ASN A 39 -18.24 -11.72 11.48
N PRO A 40 -18.97 -12.15 10.43
CA PRO A 40 -19.04 -13.57 10.08
C PRO A 40 -17.65 -14.15 9.80
N PHE A 41 -16.85 -13.42 9.05
CA PHE A 41 -15.48 -13.78 8.72
C PHE A 41 -14.57 -13.86 9.96
N ILE A 42 -14.69 -12.91 10.90
CA ILE A 42 -13.90 -12.93 12.14
C ILE A 42 -14.25 -14.14 13.01
N ILE A 43 -15.52 -14.52 13.08
CA ILE A 43 -15.97 -15.70 13.84
C ILE A 43 -15.36 -16.97 13.25
N ASP A 44 -15.49 -17.17 11.94
CA ASP A 44 -14.93 -18.34 11.26
C ASP A 44 -13.40 -18.39 11.39
N LEU A 45 -12.74 -17.23 11.32
CA LEU A 45 -11.28 -17.15 11.42
C LEU A 45 -10.78 -17.45 12.84
N LEU A 46 -11.48 -17.00 13.88
CA LEU A 46 -11.15 -17.32 15.27
C LEU A 46 -11.26 -18.82 15.53
N GLU A 47 -12.33 -19.45 15.05
CA GLU A 47 -12.52 -20.90 15.15
C GLU A 47 -11.34 -21.67 14.52
N ILE A 48 -10.89 -21.24 13.34
CA ILE A 48 -9.76 -21.85 12.64
C ILE A 48 -8.42 -21.57 13.35
N ILE A 49 -8.23 -20.38 13.92
CA ILE A 49 -7.02 -20.04 14.66
C ILE A 49 -6.91 -20.87 15.94
N ASP A 50 -8.02 -21.04 16.66
CA ASP A 50 -8.06 -21.73 17.96
C ASP A 50 -8.00 -23.25 17.80
N ASN A 51 -8.71 -23.81 16.82
CA ASN A 51 -8.87 -25.26 16.66
C ASN A 51 -8.06 -25.87 15.50
N GLY A 52 -7.52 -25.05 14.60
CA GLY A 52 -6.89 -25.49 13.37
C GLY A 52 -7.87 -26.08 12.35
N LEU A 53 -7.34 -26.52 11.21
CA LEU A 53 -8.07 -27.18 10.13
C LEU A 53 -7.56 -28.61 9.96
N THR A 54 -8.43 -29.61 10.13
CA THR A 54 -8.06 -31.02 9.90
C THR A 54 -8.39 -31.43 8.46
N MET A 55 -7.37 -31.81 7.69
CA MET A 55 -7.53 -32.38 6.34
C MET A 55 -6.68 -33.65 6.21
N ASN A 56 -7.31 -34.77 5.80
CA ASN A 56 -6.65 -36.08 5.65
C ASN A 56 -5.81 -36.48 6.89
N ASP A 57 -6.43 -36.41 8.08
CA ASP A 57 -5.82 -36.69 9.39
C ASP A 57 -4.61 -35.81 9.75
N THR A 58 -4.34 -34.76 8.99
CA THR A 58 -3.30 -33.76 9.27
C THR A 58 -3.96 -32.49 9.80
N LEU A 59 -3.49 -32.01 10.96
CA LEU A 59 -3.92 -30.74 11.54
C LEU A 59 -3.07 -29.60 10.99
N PHE A 60 -3.71 -28.61 10.39
CA PHE A 60 -3.10 -27.39 9.90
C PHE A 60 -3.42 -26.24 10.84
N THR A 61 -2.40 -25.52 11.28
CA THR A 61 -2.57 -24.26 12.02
C THR A 61 -2.60 -23.10 11.05
N LEU A 62 -3.34 -22.05 11.40
CA LEU A 62 -3.48 -20.86 10.58
C LEU A 62 -2.91 -19.65 11.30
N GLU A 63 -2.04 -18.91 10.62
CA GLU A 63 -1.51 -17.63 11.07
C GLU A 63 -1.68 -16.58 9.97
N ILE A 64 -2.22 -15.42 10.34
CA ILE A 64 -2.37 -14.29 9.43
C ILE A 64 -1.00 -13.61 9.27
N SER A 65 -0.42 -13.70 8.08
CA SER A 65 0.85 -13.06 7.74
C SER A 65 0.69 -11.55 7.55
N ASN A 66 -0.21 -11.12 6.67
CA ASN A 66 -0.45 -9.70 6.41
C ASN A 66 -1.84 -9.44 5.82
N ILE A 67 -2.29 -8.20 5.95
CA ILE A 67 -3.53 -7.67 5.37
C ILE A 67 -3.19 -6.46 4.51
N SER A 68 -3.35 -6.59 3.20
CA SER A 68 -2.98 -5.55 2.22
C SER A 68 -4.20 -4.99 1.51
N CYS A 69 -4.30 -3.66 1.45
CA CYS A 69 -5.44 -2.96 0.85
C CYS A 69 -5.12 -1.50 0.49
N ASP A 70 -5.97 -0.90 -0.36
CA ASP A 70 -5.86 0.52 -0.67
C ASP A 70 -6.20 1.41 0.55
N ALA A 71 -5.78 2.67 0.54
CA ALA A 71 -5.95 3.55 1.71
C ALA A 71 -7.43 3.75 2.15
N PRO A 72 -8.41 3.90 1.24
CA PRO A 72 -9.83 3.89 1.61
C PRO A 72 -10.31 2.60 2.28
N ALA A 73 -9.95 1.43 1.74
CA ALA A 73 -10.31 0.14 2.32
C ALA A 73 -9.62 -0.08 3.68
N LYS A 74 -8.35 0.30 3.80
CA LYS A 74 -7.59 0.25 5.06
C LYS A 74 -8.29 1.06 6.15
N ALA A 75 -8.68 2.29 5.85
CA ALA A 75 -9.39 3.15 6.80
C ALA A 75 -10.76 2.58 7.20
N PHE A 76 -11.48 1.95 6.25
CA PHE A 76 -12.75 1.29 6.51
C PHE A 76 -12.58 0.05 7.41
N LEU A 77 -11.61 -0.82 7.08
CA LEU A 77 -11.28 -2.04 7.82
C LEU A 77 -10.87 -1.75 9.26
N LEU A 78 -10.01 -0.75 9.45
CA LEU A 78 -9.54 -0.33 10.76
C LEU A 78 -10.57 0.52 11.54
N ASN A 79 -11.68 0.92 10.91
CA ASN A 79 -12.66 1.84 11.47
C ASN A 79 -12.06 3.17 11.98
N VAL A 80 -11.22 3.80 11.15
CA VAL A 80 -10.45 5.02 11.48
C VAL A 80 -10.76 6.16 10.53
N LYS A 81 -10.27 7.36 10.84
CA LYS A 81 -10.34 8.51 9.93
C LYS A 81 -9.66 8.19 8.60
N SER A 82 -10.16 8.81 7.53
CA SER A 82 -9.66 8.54 6.18
C SER A 82 -8.28 9.15 5.98
N HIS A 83 -7.56 8.67 4.95
CA HIS A 83 -6.23 9.18 4.57
C HIS A 83 -6.18 10.68 4.23
N ASN A 84 -7.32 11.36 4.08
CA ASN A 84 -7.42 12.81 3.85
C ASN A 84 -7.88 13.61 5.08
N ALA A 85 -7.99 12.97 6.25
CA ALA A 85 -8.29 13.66 7.51
C ALA A 85 -7.01 14.15 8.20
N TYR A 86 -7.15 15.08 9.14
CA TYR A 86 -6.04 15.59 9.97
C TYR A 86 -5.26 14.45 10.60
N PHE A 87 -5.93 13.50 11.26
CA PHE A 87 -5.30 12.30 11.82
C PHE A 87 -5.51 11.12 10.87
N GLY A 88 -5.00 11.25 9.63
CA GLY A 88 -5.27 10.30 8.54
C GLY A 88 -4.17 9.27 8.28
N CYS A 89 -2.94 9.49 8.77
CA CYS A 89 -1.87 8.51 8.64
C CYS A 89 -2.22 7.25 9.44
N THR A 90 -1.98 6.06 8.89
CA THR A 90 -2.28 4.79 9.62
C THR A 90 -1.09 4.26 10.41
N SER A 91 0.12 4.76 10.14
CA SER A 91 1.36 4.24 10.73
C SER A 91 1.93 5.13 11.84
N CYS A 92 1.76 6.46 11.75
CA CYS A 92 2.28 7.41 12.74
C CYS A 92 1.26 8.47 13.19
N THR A 93 1.49 9.01 14.38
CA THR A 93 0.63 9.96 15.10
C THR A 93 0.65 11.39 14.55
N GLU A 94 1.17 11.60 13.35
CA GLU A 94 1.21 12.93 12.75
C GLU A 94 -0.20 13.52 12.55
N GLU A 95 -0.38 14.74 13.06
CA GLU A 95 -1.48 15.62 12.68
C GLU A 95 -1.15 16.31 11.35
N GLY A 96 -1.96 16.04 10.34
CA GLY A 96 -1.83 16.64 9.02
C GLY A 96 -2.20 18.12 9.00
N THR A 97 -1.78 18.83 7.97
CA THR A 97 -2.10 20.25 7.74
C THR A 97 -2.90 20.40 6.46
N TYR A 98 -3.93 21.26 6.45
CA TYR A 98 -4.68 21.55 5.24
C TYR A 98 -4.04 22.71 4.47
N LEU A 99 -3.42 22.42 3.32
CA LEU A 99 -2.70 23.36 2.46
C LEU A 99 -3.20 23.27 1.02
N GLU A 100 -3.47 24.42 0.39
CA GLU A 100 -3.90 24.52 -1.02
C GLU A 100 -4.98 23.49 -1.42
N HIS A 101 -6.03 23.41 -0.61
CA HIS A 101 -7.16 22.49 -0.78
C HIS A 101 -6.83 21.00 -0.62
N ARG A 102 -5.73 20.65 0.04
CA ARG A 102 -5.28 19.26 0.24
C ARG A 102 -4.86 19.02 1.69
N MET A 103 -5.10 17.80 2.17
CA MET A 103 -4.52 17.34 3.43
C MET A 103 -3.09 16.86 3.20
N THR A 104 -2.16 17.33 4.03
CA THR A 104 -0.73 17.01 3.93
C THR A 104 -0.12 16.58 5.24
N PHE A 105 0.99 15.85 5.16
CA PHE A 105 1.69 15.26 6.30
C PHE A 105 3.22 15.49 6.13
N PRO A 106 3.73 16.70 6.43
CA PRO A 106 5.13 17.06 6.23
C PRO A 106 6.11 16.46 7.26
N GLY A 107 5.62 15.90 8.37
CA GLY A 107 6.41 15.28 9.42
C GLY A 107 7.14 14.02 8.95
N LEU A 108 8.34 13.82 9.49
CA LEU A 108 9.24 12.71 9.11
C LEU A 108 9.63 11.79 10.27
N ASP A 109 9.49 12.28 11.50
CA ASP A 109 9.99 11.64 12.72
C ASP A 109 8.91 11.61 13.81
N THR A 110 7.64 11.53 13.40
CA THR A 110 6.51 11.44 14.32
C THR A 110 6.41 10.04 14.93
N PRO A 111 5.96 9.92 16.18
CA PRO A 111 5.84 8.62 16.84
C PRO A 111 4.94 7.65 16.07
N LEU A 112 5.40 6.40 15.93
CA LEU A 112 4.61 5.33 15.34
C LEU A 112 3.47 4.92 16.26
N ARG A 113 2.35 4.50 15.66
CA ARG A 113 1.29 3.82 16.41
C ARG A 113 1.75 2.43 16.81
N THR A 114 1.25 1.96 17.94
CA THR A 114 1.49 0.62 18.44
C THR A 114 0.18 -0.16 18.55
N ASN A 115 0.26 -1.49 18.59
CA ASN A 115 -0.90 -2.35 18.80
C ASN A 115 -1.68 -1.98 20.08
N GLU A 116 -0.97 -1.65 21.15
CA GLU A 116 -1.55 -1.24 22.43
C GLU A 116 -2.31 0.09 22.28
N THR A 117 -1.68 1.11 21.70
CA THR A 117 -2.32 2.42 21.49
C THR A 117 -3.56 2.32 20.58
N PHE A 118 -3.53 1.43 19.59
CA PHE A 118 -4.68 1.19 18.70
C PHE A 118 -5.83 0.50 19.44
N ARG A 119 -5.54 -0.55 20.22
CA ARG A 119 -6.56 -1.32 20.97
C ARG A 119 -7.17 -0.51 22.10
N ASN A 120 -6.37 0.31 22.77
CA ASN A 120 -6.81 1.19 23.84
C ASN A 120 -7.44 2.50 23.33
N LYS A 121 -7.41 2.75 22.01
CA LYS A 121 -7.91 3.97 21.35
C LYS A 121 -7.37 5.26 21.97
N THR A 122 -6.09 5.28 22.35
CA THR A 122 -5.45 6.46 22.96
C THR A 122 -5.40 7.69 22.05
N ASP A 123 -5.46 7.49 20.73
CA ASP A 123 -5.54 8.57 19.73
C ASP A 123 -7.01 8.77 19.32
N GLU A 124 -7.79 9.45 20.17
CA GLU A 124 -9.24 9.63 19.99
C GLU A 124 -9.58 10.27 18.64
N GLU A 125 -8.73 11.19 18.19
CA GLU A 125 -8.91 11.87 16.91
C GLU A 125 -8.59 10.98 15.70
N TYR A 126 -7.91 9.85 15.85
CA TYR A 126 -7.68 8.90 14.76
C TYR A 126 -8.83 7.89 14.60
N HIS A 127 -9.44 7.46 15.71
CA HIS A 127 -10.45 6.40 15.72
C HIS A 127 -11.85 6.93 15.40
N LYS A 128 -12.65 6.14 14.65
CA LYS A 128 -14.11 6.37 14.53
C LYS A 128 -14.91 5.44 15.45
N GLY A 129 -14.33 4.32 15.81
CA GLY A 129 -14.92 3.27 16.63
C GLY A 129 -14.00 2.06 16.66
N ASP A 130 -14.54 0.92 17.09
CA ASP A 130 -13.79 -0.32 17.15
C ASP A 130 -13.71 -0.98 15.77
N SER A 131 -12.53 -1.52 15.44
CA SER A 131 -12.35 -2.42 14.31
C SER A 131 -12.69 -3.84 14.74
N PRO A 132 -13.39 -4.66 13.92
CA PRO A 132 -13.61 -6.06 14.25
C PRO A 132 -12.30 -6.86 14.39
N LEU A 133 -11.20 -6.38 13.78
CA LEU A 133 -9.86 -6.99 13.86
C LEU A 133 -9.28 -7.00 15.28
N ILE A 134 -9.77 -6.18 16.22
CA ILE A 134 -9.31 -6.21 17.62
C ILE A 134 -9.58 -7.56 18.29
N ARG A 135 -10.52 -8.35 17.77
CA ARG A 135 -10.81 -9.68 18.32
C ARG A 135 -9.75 -10.72 17.95
N LEU A 136 -9.00 -10.50 16.87
CA LEU A 136 -7.97 -11.42 16.41
C LEU A 136 -6.70 -11.27 17.27
N PRO A 137 -5.96 -12.36 17.51
CA PRO A 137 -4.70 -12.36 18.27
C PRO A 137 -3.53 -11.85 17.42
N ILE A 138 -3.70 -10.71 16.75
CA ILE A 138 -2.69 -10.10 15.87
C ILE A 138 -2.23 -8.73 16.35
N ASN A 139 -1.02 -8.35 15.93
CA ASN A 139 -0.57 -6.97 15.99
C ASN A 139 -1.13 -6.20 14.79
N ILE A 140 -2.20 -5.41 15.00
CA ILE A 140 -2.96 -4.78 13.91
C ILE A 140 -2.09 -3.80 13.11
N VAL A 141 -1.23 -3.03 13.79
CA VAL A 141 -0.39 -2.01 13.13
C VAL A 141 0.68 -2.66 12.26
N GLU A 142 1.22 -3.81 12.66
CA GLU A 142 2.20 -4.56 11.87
C GLU A 142 1.55 -5.37 10.73
N ILE A 143 0.39 -5.99 10.99
CA ILE A 143 -0.26 -6.93 10.07
C ILE A 143 -1.04 -6.19 8.98
N VAL A 144 -1.67 -5.05 9.28
CA VAL A 144 -2.37 -4.26 8.26
C VAL A 144 -1.36 -3.32 7.57
N VAL A 145 -0.78 -3.79 6.47
CA VAL A 145 0.38 -3.19 5.80
C VAL A 145 0.03 -2.00 4.92
N LEU A 146 1.06 -1.26 4.48
CA LEU A 146 0.93 -0.35 3.34
C LEU A 146 1.12 -1.13 2.05
N ASP A 147 0.13 -1.06 1.16
CA ASP A 147 0.23 -1.77 -0.11
C ASP A 147 1.17 -1.06 -1.09
N TYR A 148 2.23 -1.75 -1.49
CA TYR A 148 3.21 -1.28 -2.46
C TYR A 148 2.59 -0.90 -3.82
N MET A 149 1.59 -1.65 -4.29
CA MET A 149 0.95 -1.41 -5.59
C MET A 149 0.17 -0.09 -5.60
N HIS A 150 -0.72 0.13 -4.63
CA HIS A 150 -1.59 1.30 -4.56
C HIS A 150 -0.88 2.53 -3.97
N ASN A 151 -0.03 2.35 -2.95
CA ASN A 151 0.63 3.47 -2.29
C ASN A 151 1.80 4.02 -3.13
N VAL A 152 2.70 3.15 -3.58
CA VAL A 152 3.93 3.57 -4.26
C VAL A 152 3.70 3.71 -5.75
N CYS A 153 3.33 2.61 -6.42
CA CYS A 153 3.26 2.60 -7.89
C CYS A 153 2.13 3.50 -8.40
N LEU A 154 0.87 3.22 -8.01
CA LEU A 154 -0.28 4.00 -8.44
C LEU A 154 -0.39 5.36 -7.73
N GLY A 155 0.11 5.46 -6.49
CA GLY A 155 -0.04 6.65 -5.66
C GLY A 155 1.05 7.72 -5.90
N VAL A 156 2.32 7.34 -5.81
CA VAL A 156 3.46 8.28 -5.91
C VAL A 156 4.02 8.31 -7.33
N VAL A 157 4.39 7.17 -7.90
CA VAL A 157 5.09 7.11 -9.19
C VAL A 157 4.22 7.63 -10.33
N LYS A 158 2.96 7.18 -10.39
CA LYS A 158 2.02 7.67 -11.40
C LYS A 158 1.89 9.20 -11.36
N ARG A 159 1.74 9.76 -10.14
CA ARG A 159 1.59 11.20 -9.94
C ARG A 159 2.86 11.97 -10.32
N LEU A 160 4.05 11.47 -10.00
CA LEU A 160 5.31 12.07 -10.44
C LEU A 160 5.38 12.16 -11.96
N ILE A 161 5.12 11.06 -12.67
CA ILE A 161 5.17 11.04 -14.13
C ILE A 161 4.08 11.95 -14.72
N GLU A 162 2.87 11.96 -14.15
CA GLU A 162 1.81 12.90 -14.56
C GLU A 162 2.24 14.37 -14.41
N MET A 163 2.92 14.73 -13.32
CA MET A 163 3.47 16.08 -13.14
C MET A 163 4.55 16.39 -14.18
N TRP A 164 5.45 15.44 -14.45
CA TRP A 164 6.51 15.59 -15.43
C TRP A 164 6.00 15.69 -16.88
N VAL A 165 4.86 15.08 -17.20
CA VAL A 165 4.32 15.01 -18.56
C VAL A 165 3.26 16.08 -18.81
N LYS A 166 2.33 16.25 -17.87
CA LYS A 166 1.12 17.09 -18.00
C LYS A 166 1.07 18.26 -17.02
N GLY A 167 1.96 18.31 -16.03
CA GLY A 167 1.95 19.29 -14.95
C GLY A 167 2.37 20.72 -15.34
N ASN A 168 2.58 21.54 -14.32
CA ASN A 168 2.99 22.94 -14.45
C ASN A 168 4.36 23.06 -15.11
N LYS A 169 4.59 24.16 -15.85
CA LYS A 169 5.85 24.39 -16.60
C LYS A 169 7.12 24.30 -15.73
N GLN A 170 7.02 24.58 -14.43
CA GLN A 170 8.16 24.51 -13.50
C GLN A 170 8.67 23.08 -13.28
N VAL A 171 7.78 22.09 -13.34
CA VAL A 171 8.09 20.67 -13.04
C VAL A 171 7.95 19.77 -14.27
N ARG A 172 7.27 20.26 -15.31
CA ARG A 172 7.05 19.55 -16.56
C ARG A 172 8.34 19.47 -17.36
N LEU A 173 8.62 18.29 -17.89
CA LEU A 173 9.78 18.03 -18.72
C LEU A 173 9.72 18.82 -20.02
N GLU A 174 10.88 19.34 -20.41
CA GLU A 174 11.09 19.88 -21.74
C GLU A 174 10.93 18.78 -22.80
N LYS A 175 10.47 19.17 -23.99
CA LYS A 175 10.20 18.25 -25.10
C LYS A 175 11.40 17.35 -25.41
N VAL A 176 12.62 17.91 -25.45
CA VAL A 176 13.85 17.16 -25.74
C VAL A 176 14.13 16.08 -24.68
N LYS A 177 13.96 16.40 -23.39
CA LYS A 177 14.16 15.44 -22.30
C LYS A 177 13.13 14.33 -22.35
N LYS A 178 11.87 14.68 -22.63
CA LYS A 178 10.77 13.74 -22.77
C LYS A 178 10.96 12.78 -23.95
N GLU A 179 11.37 13.30 -25.11
CA GLU A 179 11.72 12.50 -26.29
C GLU A 179 12.87 11.54 -25.98
N LYS A 180 13.90 12.00 -25.26
CA LYS A 180 15.00 11.13 -24.81
C LYS A 180 14.51 10.00 -23.89
N ILE A 181 13.67 10.30 -22.90
CA ILE A 181 13.11 9.27 -22.00
C ILE A 181 12.29 8.24 -22.80
N ASN A 182 11.44 8.69 -23.71
CA ASN A 182 10.65 7.80 -24.57
C ASN A 182 11.52 6.93 -25.49
N PHE A 183 12.62 7.49 -26.01
CA PHE A 183 13.59 6.74 -26.78
C PHE A 183 14.24 5.62 -25.94
N GLU A 184 14.71 5.93 -24.73
CA GLU A 184 15.28 4.92 -23.84
C GLU A 184 14.27 3.86 -23.41
N LEU A 185 13.03 4.23 -23.09
CA LEU A 185 11.96 3.26 -22.77
C LEU A 185 11.68 2.32 -23.93
N ASN A 186 11.72 2.81 -25.17
CA ASN A 186 11.58 1.96 -26.36
C ASN A 186 12.78 1.03 -26.52
N ASN A 187 14.00 1.49 -26.27
CA ASN A 187 15.20 0.65 -26.32
C ASN A 187 15.18 -0.43 -25.24
N LEU A 188 14.61 -0.16 -24.07
CA LEU A 188 14.49 -1.14 -22.99
C LEU A 188 13.57 -2.30 -23.34
N LYS A 189 12.60 -2.14 -24.26
CA LYS A 189 11.65 -3.20 -24.63
C LYS A 189 12.33 -4.52 -25.01
N GLN A 190 13.49 -4.46 -25.69
CA GLN A 190 14.22 -5.66 -26.12
C GLN A 190 14.98 -6.36 -24.98
N HIS A 191 15.15 -5.69 -23.85
CA HIS A 191 15.87 -6.19 -22.67
C HIS A 191 14.93 -6.58 -21.52
N VAL A 192 13.62 -6.46 -21.72
CA VAL A 192 12.61 -6.81 -20.73
C VAL A 192 12.44 -8.33 -20.72
N PRO A 193 12.69 -9.00 -19.59
CA PRO A 193 12.48 -10.44 -19.46
C PRO A 193 11.02 -10.83 -19.72
N ALA A 194 10.79 -12.04 -20.23
CA ALA A 194 9.45 -12.52 -20.57
C ALA A 194 8.53 -12.68 -19.35
N GLU A 195 9.12 -12.77 -18.16
CA GLU A 195 8.45 -12.84 -16.86
C GLU A 195 7.74 -11.51 -16.50
N LEU A 196 8.15 -10.38 -17.10
CA LEU A 196 7.45 -9.12 -16.92
C LEU A 196 6.26 -9.04 -17.88
N CYS A 197 5.05 -9.00 -17.32
CA CYS A 197 3.80 -9.10 -18.09
C CYS A 197 3.56 -7.96 -19.08
N ARG A 198 4.29 -6.84 -19.00
CA ARG A 198 4.07 -5.64 -19.83
C ARG A 198 5.38 -4.97 -20.21
N LEU A 199 5.50 -4.63 -21.49
CA LEU A 199 6.62 -3.87 -22.03
C LEU A 199 6.50 -2.38 -21.68
N PRO A 200 7.61 -1.65 -21.47
CA PRO A 200 7.60 -0.21 -21.29
C PRO A 200 6.87 0.51 -22.42
N ARG A 201 6.12 1.56 -22.10
CA ARG A 201 5.44 2.44 -23.07
C ARG A 201 5.97 3.86 -22.99
N SER A 202 5.49 4.74 -23.87
CA SER A 202 5.81 6.16 -23.80
C SER A 202 5.25 6.78 -22.52
N ILE A 203 5.97 7.69 -21.87
CA ILE A 203 5.42 8.42 -20.70
C ILE A 203 4.26 9.35 -21.09
N ASP A 204 4.07 9.61 -22.39
CA ASP A 204 2.86 10.28 -22.91
C ASP A 204 1.58 9.52 -22.58
N ASP A 205 1.65 8.20 -22.53
CA ASP A 205 0.49 7.31 -22.35
C ASP A 205 0.17 7.05 -20.87
N ILE A 206 0.68 7.88 -19.94
CA ILE A 206 0.61 7.69 -18.49
C ILE A 206 -0.80 7.42 -17.95
N GLU A 207 -1.84 7.92 -18.63
CA GLU A 207 -3.24 7.67 -18.26
C GLU A 207 -3.64 6.20 -18.37
N TYR A 208 -3.00 5.46 -19.27
CA TYR A 208 -3.24 4.03 -19.49
C TYR A 208 -2.28 3.14 -18.71
N TYR A 209 -1.31 3.70 -17.97
CA TYR A 209 -0.33 2.91 -17.24
C TYR A 209 -1.00 2.12 -16.13
N LYS A 210 -0.68 0.83 -16.11
CA LYS A 210 -1.09 -0.08 -15.06
C LYS A 210 0.01 -0.18 -14.00
N ALA A 211 -0.32 -0.72 -12.83
CA ALA A 211 0.61 -0.73 -11.69
C ALA A 211 1.93 -1.45 -12.01
N THR A 212 1.89 -2.54 -12.78
CA THR A 212 3.08 -3.31 -13.18
C THR A 212 4.05 -2.50 -14.04
N GLU A 213 3.56 -1.62 -14.90
CA GLU A 213 4.43 -0.76 -15.72
C GLU A 213 5.09 0.33 -14.89
N LEU A 214 4.34 0.90 -13.94
CA LEU A 214 4.86 1.89 -12.98
C LEU A 214 5.92 1.28 -12.07
N ARG A 215 5.72 0.03 -11.65
CA ARG A 215 6.72 -0.77 -10.92
C ARG A 215 7.98 -0.95 -11.76
N THR A 216 7.86 -1.37 -13.01
CA THR A 216 9.04 -1.52 -13.90
C THR A 216 9.79 -0.20 -14.02
N PHE A 217 9.11 0.91 -14.29
CA PHE A 217 9.72 2.24 -14.33
C PHE A 217 10.47 2.57 -13.04
N LEU A 218 9.87 2.28 -11.89
CA LEU A 218 10.44 2.55 -10.57
C LEU A 218 11.70 1.73 -10.29
N LEU A 219 11.71 0.44 -10.62
CA LEU A 219 12.85 -0.47 -10.38
C LEU A 219 14.11 -0.05 -11.14
N TYR A 220 13.95 0.61 -12.29
CA TYR A 220 15.07 1.16 -13.06
C TYR A 220 15.51 2.55 -12.60
N SER A 221 14.71 3.27 -11.81
CA SER A 221 14.93 4.70 -11.53
C SER A 221 15.10 5.08 -10.06
N VAL A 222 14.62 4.27 -9.11
CA VAL A 222 14.63 4.62 -7.67
C VAL A 222 15.32 3.55 -6.83
N TYR A 223 16.51 3.91 -6.31
CA TYR A 223 17.39 2.99 -5.59
C TYR A 223 16.81 2.51 -4.25
N ALA A 224 16.13 3.38 -3.50
CA ALA A 224 15.54 3.01 -2.20
C ALA A 224 14.49 1.90 -2.32
N ILE A 225 13.58 2.01 -3.30
CA ILE A 225 12.57 0.98 -3.54
C ILE A 225 13.22 -0.31 -4.05
N LYS A 226 14.25 -0.20 -4.89
CA LYS A 226 15.02 -1.37 -5.34
C LYS A 226 15.61 -2.17 -4.16
N ILE A 227 16.18 -1.49 -3.16
CA ILE A 227 16.64 -2.13 -1.91
C ILE A 227 15.47 -2.88 -1.24
N LEU A 228 14.35 -2.20 -1.04
CA LEU A 228 13.19 -2.76 -0.32
C LEU A 228 12.49 -3.90 -1.06
N THR A 229 12.65 -4.01 -2.38
CA THR A 229 12.09 -5.11 -3.19
C THR A 229 12.98 -6.35 -3.29
N CYS A 230 14.25 -6.28 -2.88
CA CYS A 230 15.21 -7.37 -3.07
C CYS A 230 15.50 -8.09 -1.75
N ALA A 231 15.21 -9.39 -1.68
CA ALA A 231 15.32 -10.24 -0.48
C ALA A 231 16.69 -10.15 0.22
N ASP A 232 17.78 -10.10 -0.54
CA ASP A 232 19.13 -10.06 0.00
C ASP A 232 19.49 -8.70 0.62
N THR A 233 18.83 -7.64 0.15
CA THR A 233 19.17 -6.25 0.49
C THR A 233 18.15 -5.56 1.40
N CYS A 234 16.90 -6.03 1.40
CA CYS A 234 15.77 -5.31 1.99
C CYS A 234 15.88 -5.16 3.51
N CYS A 235 16.49 -6.15 4.19
CA CYS A 235 16.81 -6.09 5.62
C CYS A 235 18.20 -5.50 5.86
N THR A 236 19.21 -5.94 5.09
CA THR A 236 20.61 -5.53 5.25
C THR A 236 20.84 -4.03 5.09
N TYR A 237 20.16 -3.40 4.12
CA TYR A 237 20.28 -1.97 3.80
C TYR A 237 18.99 -1.21 4.12
N ASN A 238 18.16 -1.74 5.02
CA ASN A 238 16.87 -1.13 5.38
C ASN A 238 17.02 0.30 5.91
N ASP A 239 18.01 0.53 6.78
CA ASP A 239 18.31 1.86 7.34
C ASP A 239 18.69 2.87 6.25
N LEU A 240 19.50 2.44 5.27
CA LEU A 240 19.87 3.27 4.13
C LEU A 240 18.65 3.61 3.26
N ALA A 241 17.79 2.62 2.99
CA ALA A 241 16.53 2.86 2.28
C ALA A 241 15.62 3.82 3.04
N SER A 242 15.53 3.70 4.37
CA SER A 242 14.78 4.62 5.24
C SER A 242 15.31 6.05 5.14
N GLN A 243 16.63 6.24 5.18
CA GLN A 243 17.27 7.55 4.99
C GLN A 243 16.94 8.15 3.62
N PHE A 244 17.07 7.38 2.54
CA PHE A 244 16.74 7.85 1.19
C PHE A 244 15.27 8.20 1.02
N LEU A 245 14.34 7.47 1.66
CA LEU A 245 12.91 7.80 1.58
C LEU A 245 12.60 9.08 2.35
N LYS A 246 13.21 9.30 3.52
CA LYS A 246 13.06 10.58 4.26
C LYS A 246 13.65 11.74 3.47
N GLU A 247 14.83 11.57 2.87
CA GLU A 247 15.45 12.58 1.99
C GLU A 247 14.57 12.87 0.78
N PHE A 248 14.05 11.84 0.12
CA PHE A 248 13.10 11.98 -0.98
C PHE A 248 11.88 12.81 -0.58
N VAL A 249 11.27 12.59 0.59
CA VAL A 249 10.11 13.39 1.04
C VAL A 249 10.49 14.85 1.30
N ARG A 250 11.68 15.12 1.86
CA ARG A 250 12.18 16.50 2.03
C ARG A 250 12.36 17.20 0.68
N ASP A 251 13.05 16.55 -0.24
CA ASP A 251 13.30 17.09 -1.57
C ASP A 251 12.01 17.26 -2.37
N TYR A 252 11.07 16.32 -2.22
CA TYR A 252 9.74 16.40 -2.82
C TYR A 252 9.02 17.68 -2.38
N SER A 253 9.11 18.05 -1.09
CA SER A 253 8.56 19.30 -0.57
C SER A 253 9.16 20.53 -1.23
N VAL A 254 10.49 20.53 -1.45
CA VAL A 254 11.22 21.66 -2.05
C VAL A 254 10.94 21.77 -3.54
N LEU A 255 10.92 20.65 -4.26
CA LEU A 255 10.79 20.59 -5.71
C LEU A 255 9.34 20.77 -6.19
N TYR A 256 8.38 20.19 -5.48
CA TYR A 256 6.99 20.13 -5.92
C TYR A 256 6.04 20.94 -5.02
N GLY A 257 6.45 21.23 -3.78
CA GLY A 257 5.68 21.99 -2.81
C GLY A 257 5.16 21.11 -1.66
N SER A 258 5.19 21.66 -0.45
CA SER A 258 4.73 20.99 0.78
C SER A 258 3.25 20.61 0.73
N HIS A 259 2.42 21.37 0.01
CA HIS A 259 1.01 21.08 -0.21
C HIS A 259 0.77 19.76 -1.01
N LEU A 260 1.82 19.18 -1.61
CA LEU A 260 1.76 17.91 -2.33
C LEU A 260 2.25 16.70 -1.51
N ILE A 261 2.72 16.88 -0.28
CA ILE A 261 3.06 15.79 0.66
C ILE A 261 1.77 15.18 1.23
N THR A 262 0.96 14.60 0.35
CA THR A 262 -0.27 13.89 0.70
C THR A 262 0.07 12.54 1.35
N TYR A 263 -0.93 11.85 1.91
CA TYR A 263 -0.80 10.53 2.53
C TYR A 263 0.15 9.57 1.81
N ASN A 264 0.04 9.44 0.48
CA ASN A 264 0.87 8.48 -0.26
C ASN A 264 2.37 8.81 -0.21
N VAL A 265 2.74 10.09 -0.33
CA VAL A 265 4.14 10.55 -0.29
C VAL A 265 4.68 10.41 1.12
N HIS A 266 3.92 10.87 2.12
CA HIS A 266 4.29 10.72 3.53
C HIS A 266 4.49 9.25 3.92
N SER A 267 3.57 8.37 3.50
CA SER A 267 3.59 6.97 3.91
C SER A 267 4.82 6.18 3.44
N LEU A 268 5.58 6.70 2.47
CA LEU A 268 6.82 6.08 2.01
C LEU A 268 7.82 5.86 3.15
N ILE A 269 7.90 6.79 4.11
CA ILE A 269 8.85 6.71 5.23
C ILE A 269 8.56 5.52 6.17
N HIS A 270 7.36 4.93 6.08
CA HIS A 270 6.94 3.78 6.88
C HIS A 270 7.13 2.44 6.15
N LEU A 271 7.49 2.42 4.86
CA LEU A 271 7.76 1.17 4.15
C LEU A 271 8.89 0.33 4.78
N PRO A 272 10.02 0.90 5.25
CA PRO A 272 11.12 0.13 5.82
C PRO A 272 10.70 -0.73 7.03
N MET A 273 9.82 -0.22 7.90
CA MET A 273 9.35 -0.99 9.06
C MET A 273 8.50 -2.21 8.68
N PHE A 274 7.68 -2.11 7.64
CA PHE A 274 6.93 -3.28 7.13
C PHE A 274 7.86 -4.30 6.49
N VAL A 275 8.91 -3.84 5.79
CA VAL A 275 9.90 -4.73 5.17
C VAL A 275 10.68 -5.54 6.20
N LEU A 276 11.04 -4.95 7.34
CA LEU A 276 11.71 -5.69 8.42
C LEU A 276 10.85 -6.83 8.98
N LYS A 277 9.52 -6.71 8.90
CA LYS A 277 8.57 -7.69 9.41
C LYS A 277 8.19 -8.75 8.36
N HIS A 278 7.91 -8.32 7.14
CA HIS A 278 7.27 -9.14 6.11
C HIS A 278 8.22 -9.55 4.97
N GLY A 279 9.48 -9.09 5.01
CA GLY A 279 10.44 -9.27 3.94
C GLY A 279 10.25 -8.26 2.81
N PRO A 280 10.64 -8.59 1.57
CA PRO A 280 10.51 -7.68 0.42
C PRO A 280 9.09 -7.14 0.21
N LEU A 281 8.99 -5.92 -0.34
CA LEU A 281 7.70 -5.27 -0.65
C LEU A 281 6.71 -6.15 -1.45
N ASP A 282 7.22 -7.06 -2.27
CA ASP A 282 6.40 -7.98 -3.06
C ASP A 282 5.60 -8.97 -2.21
N ASN A 283 6.10 -9.33 -1.02
CA ASN A 283 5.49 -10.32 -0.13
C ASN A 283 4.15 -9.86 0.47
N PHE A 284 3.91 -8.54 0.51
CA PHE A 284 2.75 -7.94 1.16
C PHE A 284 2.05 -6.91 0.24
N SER A 285 2.06 -7.20 -1.07
CA SER A 285 1.49 -6.33 -2.10
C SER A 285 0.26 -6.92 -2.80
N CYS A 286 -0.56 -6.04 -3.34
CA CYS A 286 -1.77 -6.43 -4.07
C CYS A 286 -1.50 -6.94 -5.50
N PHE A 287 -0.24 -6.94 -5.97
CA PHE A 287 0.11 -7.32 -7.34
C PHE A 287 -0.34 -8.74 -7.72
N GLN A 288 -0.26 -9.69 -6.78
CA GLN A 288 -0.69 -11.07 -6.99
C GLN A 288 -2.19 -11.19 -7.32
N TYR A 289 -2.98 -10.16 -7.00
CA TYR A 289 -4.43 -10.16 -7.14
C TYR A 289 -4.93 -9.25 -8.28
N GLU A 290 -4.05 -8.55 -9.00
CA GLU A 290 -4.39 -7.59 -10.06
C GLU A 290 -5.32 -8.21 -11.12
N ASN A 291 -4.99 -9.42 -11.57
CA ASN A 291 -5.70 -10.12 -12.66
C ASN A 291 -7.00 -10.81 -12.22
N TYR A 292 -7.13 -11.19 -10.95
CA TYR A 292 -8.31 -11.88 -10.45
C TYR A 292 -9.50 -10.93 -10.20
N LEU A 293 -9.21 -9.63 -10.07
CA LEU A 293 -10.15 -8.68 -9.46
C LEU A 293 -10.37 -7.41 -10.28
N VAL A 294 -9.85 -7.34 -11.51
CA VAL A 294 -9.97 -6.16 -12.40
C VAL A 294 -9.60 -4.88 -11.64
N LEU A 295 -8.46 -4.90 -10.93
CA LEU A 295 -8.02 -3.84 -10.00
C LEU A 295 -7.40 -2.62 -10.70
N THR A 296 -7.69 -2.41 -12.00
CA THR A 296 -7.04 -1.36 -12.81
C THR A 296 -7.93 -0.78 -13.88
#